data_AF-A0A660R8Q2-F1
#
_entry.id   AF-A0A660R8Q2-F1
#
_cell.length_a   1.000
_cell.length_b   1.000
_cell.length_c   1.000
_cell.angle_alpha   90.00
_cell.angle_beta   90.00
_cell.angle_gamma   90.00
#
_symmetry.space_group_name_H-M   'P 1'
#
loop_
_entity.id
_entity.type
_entity.pdbx_description
1 polymer ?
#
loop_
_entity_poly.entity_id
_entity_poly.type
_entity_poly.pdbx_seq_one_letter_code
_entity_poly.pdbx_strand_id
1 'polypeptide(L)' 'MKAILGRKVGMTQLYIEGKAIPVTVIQAGPCYITQIKTEQKDGYNAVQLGYKNVKKMNKP' A
#
# COMPACT_ATOMS: atom_id res chain seq x y z
N MET A 1 7.86 10.85 -6.13
CA MET A 1 6.96 10.60 -4.98
C MET A 1 7.04 9.13 -4.60
N LYS A 2 7.02 8.77 -3.31
CA LYS A 2 7.06 7.37 -2.84
C LYS A 2 5.74 7.03 -2.16
N ALA A 3 5.16 5.86 -2.46
CA ALA A 3 3.91 5.38 -1.87
C ALA A 3 3.91 3.84 -1.83
N ILE A 4 3.11 3.26 -0.93
CA ILE A 4 2.92 1.81 -0.80
C ILE A 4 1.46 1.51 -0.39
N LEU A 5 0.96 0.33 -0.77
CA LEU A 5 -0.34 -0.14 -0.32
C LEU A 5 -0.20 -0.84 1.05
N GLY A 6 -1.17 -0.63 1.93
CA GLY A 6 -1.17 -1.23 3.26
C GLY A 6 -2.58 -1.40 3.80
N ARG A 7 -2.71 -2.23 4.83
CA ARG A 7 -3.97 -2.45 5.56
C ARG A 7 -3.93 -1.73 6.89
N LYS A 8 -5.01 -1.01 7.22
CA LYS A 8 -5.24 -0.56 8.60
C LYS A 8 -5.49 -1.77 9.51
N VAL A 9 -4.58 -2.02 10.44
CA VAL A 9 -4.69 -3.10 11.42
C VAL A 9 -5.53 -2.64 12.60
N GLY A 10 -5.29 -1.42 13.09
CA GLY A 10 -5.97 -0.87 14.24
C GLY A 10 -5.32 0.41 14.73
N MET A 11 -5.75 0.86 15.90
CA MET A 11 -5.21 2.03 16.58
C MET A 11 -4.81 1.63 18.00
N THR A 12 -3.71 2.20 18.49
CA THR A 12 -3.20 1.97 19.84
C THR A 12 -2.46 3.22 20.30
N GLN A 13 -1.89 3.20 21.51
CA GLN A 13 -1.02 4.25 22.01
C GLN A 13 0.38 3.70 22.33
N LEU A 14 1.41 4.47 22.00
CA LEU A 14 2.79 4.19 22.39
C LEU A 14 3.23 5.19 23.45
N TYR A 15 3.92 4.72 24.48
CA TYR A 15 4.53 5.60 25.48
C TYR A 15 5.98 5.85 25.10
N ILE A 16 6.32 7.11 24.82
CA ILE A 16 7.67 7.56 24.47
C ILE A 16 8.00 8.74 25.37
N GLU A 17 9.12 8.67 26.12
CA GLU A 17 9.56 9.73 27.05
C GLU A 17 8.47 10.20 28.02
N GLY A 18 7.67 9.26 28.53
CA GLY A 18 6.58 9.56 29.48
C GLY A 18 5.33 10.18 28.86
N LYS A 19 5.25 10.35 27.53
CA LYS A 19 4.06 10.83 26.82
C LYS A 19 3.35 9.70 26.09
N ALA A 20 2.02 9.67 26.17
CA ALA A 20 1.17 8.77 25.39
C ALA A 20 0.91 9.34 24.00
N ILE A 21 1.36 8.65 22.95
CA ILE A 21 1.20 9.05 21.56
C ILE A 21 0.18 8.11 20.90
N PRO A 22 -0.99 8.60 20.45
CA PRO A 22 -1.94 7.79 19.71
C PRO A 22 -1.40 7.50 18.30
N VAL A 23 -1.41 6.23 17.90
CA VAL A 23 -0.87 5.76 16.62
C VAL A 23 -1.86 4.86 15.89
N THR A 24 -1.80 4.89 14.56
CA THR A 24 -2.49 3.93 13.70
C THR A 24 -1.49 2.90 13.18
N VAL A 25 -1.77 1.63 13.42
CA VAL A 25 -0.93 0.54 12.93
C VAL A 25 -1.35 0.20 11.50
N ILE A 26 -0.43 0.41 10.56
CA ILE A 26 -0.59 0.06 9.14
C ILE A 26 0.33 -1.11 8.81
N GLN A 27 -0.24 -2.21 8.34
CA GLN A 27 0.53 -3.33 7.79
C GLN A 27 0.80 -3.05 6.31
N ALA A 28 1.97 -2.47 6.03
CA ALA A 28 2.51 -2.39 4.67
C ALA A 28 3.07 -3.77 4.29
N GLY A 29 2.44 -4.42 3.30
CA GLY A 29 2.89 -5.72 2.78
C GLY A 29 3.61 -5.55 1.45
N PRO A 30 4.22 -6.63 0.92
CA PRO A 30 4.85 -6.58 -0.39
C PRO A 30 3.82 -6.12 -1.44
N CYS A 31 4.19 -5.11 -2.21
CA CYS A 31 3.40 -4.57 -3.31
C CYS A 31 4.09 -4.94 -4.62
N TYR A 32 3.43 -5.77 -5.43
CA TYR A 32 3.96 -6.24 -6.71
C TYR A 32 3.62 -5.24 -7.81
N ILE A 33 4.57 -4.92 -8.69
CA ILE A 33 4.30 -4.08 -9.86
C ILE A 33 3.53 -4.92 -10.88
N THR A 34 2.30 -4.53 -11.19
CA THR A 34 1.46 -5.24 -12.17
C THR A 34 1.51 -4.60 -13.55
N GLN A 35 1.69 -3.28 -13.62
CA GLN A 35 1.81 -2.54 -14.88
C GLN A 35 2.61 -1.26 -14.67
N ILE A 36 3.42 -0.89 -15.66
CA ILE A 36 4.07 0.41 -15.76
C ILE A 36 3.39 1.15 -16.89
N LYS A 37 2.82 2.32 -16.57
CA LYS A 37 2.16 3.21 -17.53
C LYS A 37 3.11 4.31 -17.93
N THR A 38 3.15 4.59 -19.22
CA THR A 38 4.07 5.56 -19.83
C THR A 38 3.30 6.54 -20.68
N GLU A 39 3.80 7.77 -20.81
CA GLU A 39 3.16 8.80 -21.65
C GLU A 39 2.85 8.32 -23.08
N GLN A 40 3.75 7.55 -23.69
CA GLN A 40 3.61 7.07 -25.07
C GLN A 40 2.46 6.09 -25.26
N LYS A 41 2.16 5.26 -24.27
CA LYS A 41 1.14 4.19 -24.38
C LYS A 41 -0.17 4.56 -23.68
N ASP A 42 -0.09 5.30 -22.59
CA ASP A 42 -1.20 5.54 -21.67
C ASP A 42 -1.56 7.02 -21.51
N GLY A 43 -0.75 7.95 -22.04
CA GLY A 43 -0.96 9.40 -21.92
C GLY A 43 -0.53 10.03 -20.59
N TYR A 44 0.04 9.23 -19.67
CA TYR A 44 0.59 9.70 -18.39
C TYR A 44 1.57 8.69 -17.78
N ASN A 45 2.39 9.16 -16.82
CA ASN A 45 3.32 8.30 -16.08
C ASN A 45 2.68 7.81 -14.77
N ALA A 46 2.57 6.49 -14.60
CA ALA A 46 2.11 5.87 -13.36
C ALA A 46 2.59 4.42 -13.20
N VAL A 47 2.52 3.90 -11.98
CA VAL A 47 2.81 2.49 -11.68
C VAL A 47 1.60 1.87 -11.00
N GLN A 48 1.12 0.75 -11.54
CA GLN A 48 0.06 -0.03 -10.92
C GLN A 48 0.66 -1.08 -9.97
N LEU A 49 0.12 -1.12 -8.76
CA LEU A 49 0.57 -2.01 -7.70
C LEU A 49 -0.54 -3.00 -7.32
N GLY A 50 -0.18 -4.26 -7.16
CA GLY A 50 -1.00 -5.31 -6.57
C GLY A 50 -0.67 -5.51 -5.09
N TYR A 51 -1.69 -5.70 -4.27
CA TYR A 51 -1.55 -5.94 -2.82
C TYR A 51 -2.41 -7.11 -2.38
N LYS A 52 -1.80 -8.02 -1.61
CA LYS A 52 -2.34 -9.33 -1.18
C LYS A 52 -2.64 -10.30 -2.33
N ASN A 53 -2.51 -11.58 -2.02
CA ASN A 53 -2.93 -12.65 -2.91
C ASN A 53 -4.44 -12.90 -2.77
N VAL A 54 -5.10 -13.10 -3.91
CA VAL A 54 -6.52 -13.44 -3.99
C VAL A 54 -6.64 -14.88 -4.51
N LYS A 55 -7.44 -15.72 -3.84
CA LYS A 55 -7.62 -17.13 -4.23
C LYS A 55 -8.46 -17.31 -5.50
N LYS A 56 -9.38 -16.39 -5.77
CA LYS A 56 -10.25 -16.42 -6.94
C LYS A 56 -9.72 -15.43 -7.96
N MET A 57 -9.38 -15.91 -9.15
CA MET A 57 -8.93 -15.10 -10.27
C MET A 57 -9.95 -15.19 -11.40
N ASN A 58 -10.28 -14.04 -11.99
CA ASN A 58 -11.14 -13.98 -13.18
C ASN A 58 -10.33 -14.36 -14.42
N LYS A 59 -10.98 -14.97 -15.42
CA LYS A 59 -10.37 -15.09 -16.75
C LYS A 59 -10.49 -13.72 -17.44
N PRO A 60 -9.37 -13.16 -17.93
CA PRO A 60 -9.34 -11.84 -18.57
C PRO A 60 -10.07 -11.83 -19.91
#